data_AF-A0A154VMT3-F1
#
_entry.id   AF-A0A154VMT3-F1
#
_cell.length_a   1.000
_cell.length_b   1.000
_cell.length_c   1.000
_cell.angle_alpha   90.00
_cell.angle_beta   90.00
_cell.angle_gamma   90.00
#
_symmetry.space_group_name_H-M   'P 1'
#
loop_
_entity.id
_entity.type
_entity.pdbx_description
1 polymer ?
#
loop_
_entity_poly.entity_id
_entity_poly.type
_entity_poly.pdbx_seq_one_letter_code
_entity_poly.pdbx_strand_id
1 'polypeptide(L)'
;MTAKSRLNICTTCTSSIASAPSDPRDGQTLFERIQEVCATRDLPFEVRPVECLTNCKSGCSVALNGSGKWGYVYGNVDPDSMVEDLCELASKYAESEKGIVAWRERPDALRRNVIARIPPID
;
A
#
# COMPACT_ATOMS: atom_id res chain seq x y z
N MET A 1 18.88 -6.69 -13.54
CA MET A 1 17.70 -5.79 -13.53
C MET A 1 17.33 -5.57 -12.09
N THR A 2 17.40 -4.34 -11.58
CA THR A 2 16.95 -4.04 -10.21
C THR A 2 15.44 -4.26 -10.14
N ALA A 3 14.97 -5.08 -9.20
CA ALA A 3 13.55 -5.36 -9.05
C ALA A 3 12.80 -4.05 -8.71
N LYS A 4 11.68 -3.80 -9.39
CA LYS A 4 10.81 -2.65 -9.08
C LYS A 4 10.36 -2.73 -7.61
N SER A 5 10.23 -1.57 -6.96
CA SER A 5 9.58 -1.48 -5.65
C SER A 5 8.14 -1.98 -5.76
N ARG A 6 7.59 -2.56 -4.70
CA ARG A 6 6.25 -3.16 -4.73
C ARG A 6 5.29 -2.48 -3.77
N LEU A 7 4.05 -2.33 -4.21
CA LEU A 7 2.87 -2.08 -3.39
C LEU A 7 2.12 -3.41 -3.24
N ASN A 8 2.22 -3.99 -2.06
CA ASN A 8 1.59 -5.27 -1.71
C ASN A 8 0.25 -4.97 -1.03
N ILE A 9 -0.85 -5.56 -1.53
CA ILE A 9 -2.19 -5.29 -1.03
C ILE A 9 -2.75 -6.58 -0.40
N CYS A 10 -3.15 -6.50 0.87
CA CYS A 10 -3.79 -7.61 1.56
C CYS A 10 -5.21 -7.82 1.01
N THR A 11 -5.42 -8.88 0.25
CA THR A 11 -6.72 -9.12 -0.42
C THR A 11 -7.78 -9.75 0.48
N THR A 12 -7.39 -10.30 1.63
CA THR A 12 -8.35 -10.95 2.55
C THR A 12 -8.80 -10.06 3.71
N CYS A 13 -8.34 -8.80 3.79
CA CYS A 13 -8.74 -7.88 4.86
C CYS A 13 -10.09 -7.20 4.58
N THR A 14 -10.76 -6.83 5.66
CA THR A 14 -11.93 -5.95 5.65
C THR A 14 -11.53 -4.62 6.30
N SER A 15 -12.18 -3.54 5.89
CA SER A 15 -12.01 -2.20 6.43
C SER A 15 -12.16 -2.17 7.94
N SER A 16 -11.34 -1.36 8.61
CA SER A 16 -11.31 -1.24 10.07
C SER A 16 -12.57 -0.61 10.66
N ILE A 17 -13.37 0.06 9.82
CA ILE A 17 -14.64 0.67 10.20
C ILE A 17 -15.86 -0.20 9.86
N ALA A 18 -15.66 -1.34 9.19
CA ALA A 18 -16.76 -2.23 8.86
C ALA A 18 -17.29 -2.94 10.13
N SER A 19 -18.61 -3.08 10.23
CA SER A 19 -19.27 -3.78 11.34
C SER A 19 -19.21 -5.30 11.24
N ALA A 20 -18.94 -5.83 10.05
CA ALA A 20 -18.83 -7.26 9.76
C ALA A 20 -17.87 -7.48 8.57
N PRO A 21 -17.36 -8.70 8.36
CA PRO A 21 -16.65 -9.07 7.13
C PRO A 21 -17.44 -8.71 5.86
N SER A 22 -16.76 -8.13 4.89
CA SER A 22 -17.31 -7.84 3.55
C SER A 22 -17.10 -9.00 2.57
N ASP A 23 -17.97 -9.08 1.56
CA ASP A 23 -17.86 -10.00 0.42
C ASP A 23 -18.27 -9.26 -0.88
N PRO A 24 -17.34 -9.01 -1.82
CA PRO A 24 -15.91 -9.30 -1.73
C PRO A 24 -15.24 -8.54 -0.58
N ARG A 25 -14.09 -9.05 -0.14
CA ARG A 25 -13.27 -8.41 0.90
C ARG A 25 -12.84 -7.00 0.45
N ASP A 26 -12.89 -6.01 1.33
CA ASP A 26 -12.53 -4.62 0.98
C ASP A 26 -11.09 -4.50 0.47
N GLY A 27 -10.18 -5.36 0.95
CA GLY A 27 -8.83 -5.45 0.44
C GLY A 27 -8.73 -5.96 -1.00
N GLN A 28 -9.63 -6.86 -1.42
CA GLN A 28 -9.76 -7.32 -2.80
C GLN A 28 -10.26 -6.17 -3.69
N THR A 29 -11.29 -5.45 -3.25
CA THR A 29 -11.80 -4.25 -3.94
C THR A 29 -10.70 -3.19 -4.13
N LEU A 30 -9.89 -2.94 -3.10
CA LEU A 30 -8.75 -2.02 -3.19
C LEU A 30 -7.71 -2.48 -4.22
N PHE A 31 -7.40 -3.77 -4.25
CA PHE A 31 -6.44 -4.33 -5.21
C PHE A 31 -6.92 -4.14 -6.65
N GLU A 32 -8.18 -4.47 -6.94
CA GLU A 32 -8.78 -4.34 -8.28
C GLU A 32 -8.75 -2.89 -8.76
N ARG A 33 -9.14 -1.93 -7.92
CA ARG A 33 -9.12 -0.50 -8.27
C ARG A 33 -7.72 0.02 -8.60
N ILE A 34 -6.71 -0.40 -7.83
CA ILE A 34 -5.32 -0.03 -8.12
C ILE A 34 -4.85 -0.69 -9.44
N GLN A 35 -5.29 -1.92 -9.74
CA GLN A 35 -4.98 -2.54 -11.03
C GLN A 35 -5.58 -1.78 -12.21
N GLU A 36 -6.82 -1.26 -12.09
CA GLU A 36 -7.45 -0.43 -13.12
C GLU A 36 -6.62 0.84 -13.42
N VAL A 37 -6.09 1.49 -12.37
CA VAL A 37 -5.17 2.63 -12.52
C VAL A 37 -3.89 2.22 -13.23
N CYS A 38 -3.30 1.07 -12.87
CA CYS A 38 -2.08 0.56 -13.52
C CYS A 38 -2.29 0.16 -14.98
N ALA A 39 -3.51 -0.21 -15.38
CA ALA A 39 -3.81 -0.55 -16.76
C ALA A 39 -3.77 0.67 -17.70
N THR A 40 -3.90 1.88 -17.14
CA THR A 40 -3.95 3.13 -17.91
C THR A 40 -2.71 4.01 -17.73
N ARG A 41 -1.83 3.69 -16.78
CA ARG A 41 -0.65 4.50 -16.41
C ARG A 41 0.59 3.62 -16.26
N ASP A 42 1.72 4.07 -16.81
CA ASP A 42 3.01 3.44 -16.51
C ASP A 42 3.52 3.93 -15.15
N LEU A 43 3.47 3.05 -14.15
CA LEU A 43 3.87 3.35 -12.78
C LEU A 43 5.28 2.80 -12.47
N PRO A 44 6.08 3.51 -11.66
CA PRO A 44 7.45 3.11 -11.34
C PRO A 44 7.55 1.96 -10.32
N PHE A 45 6.42 1.39 -9.90
CA PHE A 45 6.31 0.29 -8.95
C PHE A 45 5.46 -0.85 -9.51
N GLU A 46 5.49 -1.98 -8.83
CA GLU A 46 4.68 -3.15 -9.13
C GLU A 46 3.59 -3.33 -8.07
N VAL A 47 2.38 -3.70 -8.49
CA VAL A 47 1.28 -4.02 -7.57
C VAL A 47 1.19 -5.53 -7.42
N ARG A 48 1.16 -6.01 -6.18
CA ARG A 48 1.09 -7.44 -5.86
C ARG A 48 -0.04 -7.73 -4.88
N PRO A 49 -0.91 -8.72 -5.15
CA PRO A 49 -1.81 -9.22 -4.13
C PRO A 49 -0.99 -10.05 -3.13
N VAL A 50 -1.32 -9.96 -1.86
CA VAL A 50 -0.83 -10.85 -0.82
C VAL A 50 -2.00 -11.34 0.02
N GLU A 51 -1.87 -12.56 0.56
CA GLU A 51 -2.96 -13.17 1.31
C GLU A 51 -3.21 -12.41 2.63
N CYS A 52 -2.18 -12.16 3.44
CA CYS A 52 -2.38 -11.57 4.77
C CYS A 52 -1.19 -10.72 5.23
N LEU A 53 -1.49 -9.60 5.88
CA LEU A 53 -0.53 -8.73 6.59
C LEU A 53 -0.74 -8.71 8.11
N THR A 54 -1.58 -9.61 8.64
CA THR A 54 -1.96 -9.74 10.06
C THR A 54 -2.42 -8.43 10.75
N ASN A 55 -2.86 -7.46 9.96
CA ASN A 55 -3.20 -6.11 10.43
C ASN A 55 -4.71 -5.82 10.34
N CYS A 56 -5.55 -6.84 10.58
CA CYS A 56 -7.00 -6.75 10.34
C CYS A 56 -7.70 -5.67 11.19
N LYS A 57 -7.16 -5.31 12.37
CA LYS A 57 -7.70 -4.21 13.19
C LYS A 57 -7.57 -2.84 12.53
N SER A 58 -6.70 -2.72 11.53
CA SER A 58 -6.46 -1.49 10.77
C SER A 58 -6.53 -1.78 9.27
N GLY A 59 -7.52 -2.55 8.82
CA GLY A 59 -7.79 -2.73 7.40
C GLY A 59 -8.41 -1.48 6.74
N CYS A 60 -8.35 -1.31 5.42
CA CYS A 60 -7.55 -2.09 4.51
C CYS A 60 -6.05 -1.85 4.73
N SER A 61 -5.23 -2.87 4.45
CA SER A 61 -3.80 -2.81 4.74
C SER A 61 -2.96 -3.10 3.51
N VAL A 62 -1.88 -2.32 3.36
CA VAL A 62 -0.91 -2.44 2.27
C VAL A 62 0.51 -2.37 2.82
N ALA A 63 1.47 -2.90 2.06
CA ALA A 63 2.88 -2.83 2.40
C ALA A 63 3.73 -2.38 1.21
N LEU A 64 4.67 -1.46 1.47
CA LEU A 64 5.69 -1.03 0.51
C LEU A 64 7.01 -1.73 0.82
N ASN A 65 7.67 -2.29 -0.19
CA ASN A 65 9.03 -2.81 -0.05
C ASN A 65 9.86 -2.68 -1.35
N GLY A 66 11.18 -2.79 -1.20
CA GLY A 66 12.15 -2.78 -2.30
C GLY A 66 13.53 -3.21 -1.80
N SER A 67 14.38 -3.67 -2.71
CA SER A 67 15.74 -4.11 -2.37
C SER A 67 16.54 -2.99 -1.72
N GLY A 68 17.15 -3.24 -0.55
CA GLY A 68 17.95 -2.25 0.19
C GLY A 68 17.14 -1.05 0.75
N LYS A 69 15.81 -1.10 0.68
CA LYS A 69 14.92 -0.01 1.09
C LYS A 69 14.20 -0.35 2.40
N TRP A 70 13.96 0.68 3.22
CA TRP A 70 13.02 0.55 4.34
C TRP A 70 11.65 0.14 3.81
N GLY A 71 11.00 -0.82 4.47
CA GLY A 71 9.61 -1.16 4.19
C GLY A 71 8.64 -0.34 5.03
N TYR A 72 7.38 -0.30 4.57
CA TYR A 72 6.27 0.26 5.34
C TYR A 72 5.09 -0.69 5.36
N VAL A 73 4.34 -0.67 6.45
CA VAL A 73 2.96 -1.18 6.50
C VAL A 73 2.04 0.00 6.77
N TYR A 74 1.03 0.15 5.92
CA TYR A 74 -0.06 1.10 6.07
C TYR A 74 -1.36 0.36 6.40
N GLY A 75 -2.21 1.01 7.17
CA GLY A 75 -3.54 0.54 7.54
C GLY A 75 -4.57 1.65 7.47
N ASN A 76 -5.83 1.33 7.77
CA ASN A 76 -6.98 2.23 7.65
C ASN A 76 -7.06 2.89 6.27
N VAL A 77 -6.66 2.15 5.23
CA VAL A 77 -6.79 2.60 3.85
C VAL A 77 -8.25 2.46 3.45
N ASP A 78 -8.78 3.53 2.88
CA ASP A 78 -10.12 3.54 2.29
C ASP A 78 -10.03 3.23 0.78
N PRO A 79 -10.62 2.11 0.31
CA PRO A 79 -10.65 1.74 -1.11
C PRO A 79 -11.34 2.73 -2.03
N ASP A 80 -12.23 3.59 -1.51
CA ASP A 80 -12.99 4.54 -2.32
C ASP A 80 -12.28 5.88 -2.47
N SER A 81 -11.54 6.33 -1.45
CA SER A 81 -10.95 7.67 -1.41
C SER A 81 -9.43 7.72 -1.54
N MET A 82 -8.69 6.65 -1.22
CA MET A 82 -7.22 6.69 -1.08
C MET A 82 -6.45 5.99 -2.20
N VAL A 83 -7.11 5.57 -3.29
CA VAL A 83 -6.45 4.86 -4.41
C VAL A 83 -5.36 5.72 -5.05
N GLU A 84 -5.66 6.97 -5.38
CA GLU A 84 -4.69 7.89 -5.98
C GLU A 84 -3.57 8.28 -5.02
N ASP A 85 -3.90 8.50 -3.73
CA ASP A 85 -2.92 8.76 -2.69
C ASP A 85 -1.92 7.59 -2.55
N LEU A 86 -2.40 6.35 -2.63
CA LEU A 86 -1.52 5.17 -2.59
C LEU A 86 -0.60 5.09 -3.81
N CYS A 87 -1.13 5.38 -5.00
CA CYS A 87 -0.32 5.42 -6.22
C CYS A 87 0.75 6.52 -6.16
N GLU A 88 0.41 7.71 -5.65
CA GLU A 88 1.37 8.79 -5.43
C GLU A 88 2.45 8.37 -4.41
N LEU A 89 2.04 7.85 -3.25
CA LEU A 89 2.96 7.40 -2.20
C LEU A 89 3.90 6.30 -2.70
N ALA A 90 3.38 5.31 -3.40
CA ALA A 90 4.16 4.21 -3.96
C ALA A 90 5.14 4.69 -5.03
N SER A 91 4.78 5.71 -5.81
CA SER A 91 5.67 6.35 -6.79
C SER A 91 6.83 7.05 -6.09
N LYS A 92 6.56 7.90 -5.11
CA LYS A 92 7.61 8.55 -4.29
C LYS A 92 8.51 7.54 -3.59
N TYR A 93 7.94 6.43 -3.11
CA TYR A 93 8.70 5.35 -2.51
C TYR A 93 9.64 4.67 -3.53
N ALA A 94 9.16 4.44 -4.75
CA ALA A 94 9.96 3.86 -5.83
C ALA A 94 11.14 4.76 -6.21
N GLU A 95 10.93 6.07 -6.22
CA GLU A 95 11.96 7.09 -6.50
C GLU A 95 12.97 7.28 -5.34
N SER A 96 12.55 7.02 -4.11
CA SER A 96 13.42 7.12 -2.93
C SER A 96 14.50 6.04 -2.91
N GLU A 97 15.77 6.45 -2.83
CA GLU A 97 16.93 5.55 -2.78
C GLU A 97 16.85 4.58 -1.59
N LYS A 98 16.49 5.08 -0.39
CA LYS A 98 16.41 4.29 0.85
C LYS A 98 15.00 3.82 1.20
N GLY A 99 14.02 4.07 0.32
CA GLY A 99 12.61 3.83 0.59
C GLY A 99 12.11 4.59 1.80
N ILE A 100 12.53 5.83 1.98
CA ILE A 100 11.99 6.74 2.99
C ILE A 100 11.33 7.90 2.25
N VAL A 101 10.01 8.01 2.39
CA VAL A 101 9.24 9.17 1.91
C VAL A 101 9.09 10.16 3.07
N ALA A 102 9.58 11.39 2.89
CA ALA A 102 9.54 12.41 3.92
C ALA A 102 8.09 12.71 4.31
N TRP A 103 7.84 12.97 5.60
CA TRP A 103 6.47 13.11 6.11
C TRP A 103 5.65 14.18 5.36
N ARG A 104 6.27 15.30 4.99
CA ARG A 104 5.64 16.39 4.23
C ARG A 104 5.31 16.03 2.79
N GLU A 105 6.01 15.06 2.21
CA GLU A 105 5.82 14.62 0.83
C GLU A 105 4.75 13.54 0.69
N ARG A 106 4.32 12.96 1.81
CA ARG A 106 3.23 11.97 1.81
C ARG A 106 1.89 12.68 1.59
N PRO A 107 0.98 12.04 0.84
CA PRO A 107 -0.41 12.49 0.75
C PRO A 107 -1.03 12.64 2.14
N ASP A 108 -1.86 13.66 2.31
CA ASP A 108 -2.41 14.05 3.61
C ASP A 108 -3.18 12.90 4.28
N ALA A 109 -3.97 12.18 3.48
CA ALA A 109 -4.76 11.03 3.92
C ALA A 109 -3.91 9.88 4.48
N LEU A 110 -2.64 9.76 4.07
CA LEU A 110 -1.75 8.64 4.44
C LEU A 110 -0.72 9.02 5.52
N ARG A 111 -0.57 10.29 5.87
CA ARG A 111 0.45 10.76 6.85
C ARG A 111 0.33 10.10 8.21
N ARG A 112 -0.89 9.72 8.62
CA ARG A 112 -1.19 9.13 9.94
C ARG A 112 -1.48 7.62 9.88
N ASN A 113 -1.33 7.01 8.71
CA ASN A 113 -1.76 5.63 8.46
C ASN A 113 -0.62 4.61 8.53
N VAL A 114 0.60 5.06 8.87
CA VAL A 114 1.74 4.16 9.06
C VAL A 114 1.56 3.34 10.33
N ILE A 115 1.54 2.01 10.16
CA ILE A 115 1.48 1.03 11.24
C ILE A 115 2.88 0.64 11.68
N ALA A 116 3.77 0.40 10.71
CA ALA A 116 5.14 -0.01 10.98
C ALA A 116 6.11 0.47 9.89
N ARG A 117 7.38 0.60 10.28
CA ARG A 117 8.52 0.61 9.37
C ARG A 117 9.32 -0.66 9.56
N ILE A 118 9.71 -1.26 8.45
CA ILE A 118 10.49 -2.50 8.40
C ILE A 118 11.91 -2.11 7.98
N PRO A 119 12.96 -2.45 8.74
CA PRO A 119 14.33 -2.21 8.32
C PRO A 119 14.63 -2.85 6.96
N PRO A 120 15.51 -2.25 6.14
CA PRO A 120 15.99 -2.90 4.92
C PRO A 120 16.68 -4.21 5.28
N ILE A 121 16.51 -5.21 4.43
CA ILE A 121 17.29 -6.45 4.45
C ILE A 121 18.52 -6.22 3.57
N ASP A 122 19.68 -6.61 4.09
CA ASP A 122 21.00 -6.53 3.46
C ASP A 122 21.21 -7.57 2.34
#